data_AF-A0A934FXW1-F1
#
_entry.id   AF-A0A934FXW1-F1
#
_cell.length_a   1.000
_cell.length_b   1.000
_cell.length_c   1.000
_cell.angle_alpha   90.00
_cell.angle_beta   90.00
_cell.angle_gamma   90.00
#
_symmetry.space_group_name_H-M   'P 1'
#
loop_
_entity.id
_entity.type
_entity.pdbx_description
1 polymer ?
#
loop_
_entity_poly.entity_id
_entity_poly.type
_entity_poly.pdbx_seq_one_letter_code
_entity_poly.pdbx_strand_id
1 'polypeptide(L)' 'MNNVLINNAELYDGKYVATRSFIDKDVVCSGDDVVQVYNEAQKAGVKDPVVFYIPEKEMIHIYILQCL' A
#
# COMPACT_ATOMS: atom_id res chain seq x y z
N MET A 1 7.19 20.79 -2.15
CA MET A 1 6.62 19.73 -3.00
C MET A 1 6.01 18.69 -2.10
N ASN A 2 4.70 18.46 -2.19
CA ASN A 2 4.04 17.41 -1.41
C ASN A 2 4.28 16.07 -2.12
N ASN A 3 5.16 15.25 -1.57
CA ASN A 3 5.37 13.88 -2.04
C ASN A 3 4.34 12.96 -1.36
N VAL A 4 3.12 13.01 -1.87
CA VAL A 4 2.05 12.10 -1.43
C VAL A 4 2.24 10.74 -2.12
N LEU A 5 2.19 9.66 -1.33
CA LEU A 5 2.39 8.27 -1.79
C LEU A 5 1.20 7.76 -2.62
N ILE A 6 -0.03 8.05 -2.19
CA ILE A 6 -1.27 7.67 -2.89
C ILE A 6 -2.32 8.78 -2.85
N ASN A 7 -3.23 8.79 -3.80
CA ASN A 7 -4.39 9.71 -3.79
C ASN A 7 -5.40 9.26 -2.73
N ASN A 8 -6.03 10.23 -2.03
CA ASN A 8 -7.07 9.99 -1.01
C ASN A 8 -6.65 8.99 0.09
N ALA A 9 -5.43 9.14 0.60
CA ALA A 9 -4.81 8.21 1.56
C ALA A 9 -5.69 7.95 2.80
N GLU A 10 -6.47 8.94 3.23
CA GLU A 10 -7.39 8.88 4.36
C GLU A 10 -8.51 7.84 4.21
N LEU A 11 -8.78 7.34 3.01
CA LEU A 11 -9.74 6.26 2.76
C LEU A 11 -9.20 4.88 3.13
N TYR A 12 -7.88 4.78 3.34
CA TYR A 12 -7.16 3.52 3.49
C TYR A 12 -6.46 3.40 4.85
N ASP A 13 -6.81 4.25 5.82
CA ASP A 13 -6.28 4.19 7.18
C ASP A 13 -6.38 2.77 7.73
N GLY A 14 -5.25 2.21 8.17
CA GLY A 14 -5.16 0.88 8.73
C GLY A 14 -5.23 -0.27 7.71
N LYS A 15 -5.10 0.01 6.40
CA LYS A 15 -5.19 -1.01 5.33
C LYS A 15 -3.86 -1.20 4.60
N TYR A 16 -3.68 -2.39 4.05
CA TYR A 16 -2.77 -2.62 2.94
C TYR A 16 -3.38 -2.11 1.64
N VAL A 17 -2.59 -1.44 0.83
CA VAL A 17 -2.97 -0.93 -0.50
C VAL A 17 -2.05 -1.51 -1.56
N ALA A 18 -2.59 -1.82 -2.72
CA ALA A 18 -1.81 -2.19 -3.91
C ALA A 18 -1.83 -1.06 -4.94
N THR A 19 -0.66 -0.72 -5.46
CA THR A 19 -0.47 0.20 -6.60
C THR A 19 0.24 -0.52 -7.73
N ARG A 20 0.19 0.02 -8.95
CA ARG A 20 0.88 -0.62 -10.10
C ARG A 20 2.39 -0.49 -10.04
N SER A 21 2.89 0.52 -9.34
CA SER A 21 4.32 0.82 -9.17
C SER A 21 4.52 1.86 -8.07
N PHE A 22 5.76 2.07 -7.61
CA PHE A 22 6.08 3.10 -6.61
C PHE A 22 5.77 4.54 -7.03
N ILE A 23 5.60 4.80 -8.33
CA ILE A 23 5.26 6.14 -8.85
C ILE A 23 3.76 6.30 -9.13
N ASP A 24 3.02 5.18 -9.14
CA ASP A 24 1.58 5.19 -9.35
C ASP A 24 0.89 5.50 -8.02
N LYS A 25 0.01 6.48 -8.04
CA LYS A 25 -0.70 6.98 -6.85
C LYS A 25 -2.11 6.43 -6.75
N ASP A 26 -2.58 5.72 -7.77
CA ASP A 26 -3.92 5.16 -7.79
C ASP A 26 -3.92 3.76 -7.17
N VAL A 27 -4.82 3.57 -6.22
CA VAL A 27 -5.00 2.29 -5.54
C VAL A 27 -5.81 1.35 -6.43
N VAL A 28 -5.26 0.17 -6.69
CA VAL A 28 -5.91 -0.90 -7.46
C VAL A 28 -6.88 -1.67 -6.58
N CYS A 29 -6.46 -2.03 -5.37
CA CYS A 29 -7.28 -2.64 -4.34
C CYS A 29 -6.65 -2.42 -2.95
N SER A 30 -7.43 -2.68 -1.90
CA SER A 30 -7.00 -2.53 -0.50
C SER A 30 -7.69 -3.52 0.43
N GLY A 31 -7.07 -3.86 1.56
CA GLY A 31 -7.61 -4.83 2.51
C GLY A 31 -6.76 -4.98 3.77
N ASP A 32 -7.15 -5.92 4.64
CA ASP A 32 -6.50 -6.15 5.94
C ASP A 32 -5.37 -7.20 5.88
N ASP A 33 -5.35 -8.02 4.84
CA ASP A 33 -4.34 -9.06 4.63
C ASP A 33 -3.47 -8.74 3.40
N VAL A 34 -2.15 -8.67 3.62
CA VAL A 34 -1.18 -8.29 2.58
C VAL A 34 -1.14 -9.27 1.40
N VAL A 35 -1.30 -10.57 1.67
CA VAL A 35 -1.25 -11.62 0.65
C VAL A 35 -2.51 -11.59 -0.20
N GLN A 36 -3.67 -11.38 0.41
CA GLN A 36 -4.93 -11.19 -0.30
C GLN A 36 -4.85 -9.98 -1.24
N VAL A 37 -4.42 -8.82 -0.74
CA VAL A 37 -4.30 -7.58 -1.52
C VAL A 37 -3.36 -7.75 -2.72
N TYR A 38 -2.21 -8.38 -2.50
CA TYR A 38 -1.27 -8.70 -3.59
C TYR A 38 -1.92 -9.57 -4.68
N ASN A 39 -2.58 -10.66 -4.28
CA ASN A 39 -3.21 -11.60 -5.20
C ASN A 39 -4.40 -10.97 -5.95
N GLU A 40 -5.17 -10.10 -5.31
CA GLU A 40 -6.27 -9.37 -5.95
C GLU A 40 -5.77 -8.38 -7.00
N ALA A 41 -4.69 -7.66 -6.71
CA ALA A 41 -4.06 -6.77 -7.69
C ALA A 41 -3.51 -7.55 -8.90
N GLN A 42 -2.93 -8.74 -8.68
CA GLN A 42 -2.52 -9.62 -9.78
C GLN A 42 -3.71 -10.10 -10.61
N LYS A 43 -4.82 -10.50 -9.98
CA LYS A 43 -6.07 -10.86 -10.68
C LYS A 43 -6.65 -9.70 -11.49
N ALA A 44 -6.43 -8.45 -11.05
CA ALA A 44 -6.78 -7.24 -11.77
C ALA A 44 -5.81 -6.87 -12.92
N GLY A 45 -4.82 -7.73 -13.21
CA GLY A 45 -3.90 -7.57 -14.34
C GLY A 45 -2.61 -6.80 -14.02
N VAL A 46 -2.31 -6.55 -12.75
CA VAL A 46 -1.04 -5.94 -12.33
C VAL A 46 0.00 -7.03 -12.15
N LYS A 47 1.03 -7.05 -13.00
CA LYS A 47 2.03 -8.14 -13.00
C LYS A 47 2.83 -8.21 -11.69
N ASP A 48 3.28 -7.06 -11.21
CA ASP A 48 4.16 -6.91 -10.04
C ASP A 48 3.66 -5.74 -9.16
N PRO A 49 2.55 -5.93 -8.42
CA PRO A 49 1.94 -4.86 -7.65
C PRO A 49 2.81 -4.49 -6.44
N VAL A 50 2.93 -3.19 -6.19
CA VAL A 50 3.60 -2.68 -4.99
C VAL A 50 2.57 -2.60 -3.87
N VAL A 51 2.80 -3.35 -2.79
CA VAL A 51 1.89 -3.42 -1.64
C VAL A 51 2.56 -2.84 -0.40
N PHE A 52 1.87 -1.93 0.28
CA PHE A 52 2.33 -1.31 1.52
C PHE A 52 1.17 -0.97 2.44
N TYR A 53 1.47 -0.80 3.73
CA TYR A 53 0.49 -0.46 4.76
C TYR A 53 0.35 1.04 4.91
N ILE A 54 -0.89 1.52 5.07
CA ILE A 54 -1.20 2.89 5.46
C ILE A 54 -1.47 2.91 6.96
N PRO A 55 -0.59 3.53 7.77
CA PRO A 55 -0.79 3.65 9.21
C PRO A 55 -2.11 4.35 9.53
N GLU A 56 -2.77 3.90 10.60
CA GLU A 56 -3.88 4.65 11.17
C GLU A 56 -3.42 6.06 11.57
N LYS A 57 -4.35 7.01 11.55
CA LYS A 57 -4.08 8.38 12.01
C LYS A 57 -3.44 8.35 13.40
N GLU A 58 -2.45 9.23 13.59
CA GLU A 58 -1.72 9.40 14.86
C GLU A 58 -0.86 8.19 15.27
N MET A 59 -0.62 7.23 14.36
CA MET A 59 0.26 6.08 14.60
C MET A 59 1.64 6.26 13.96
N ILE A 60 2.71 5.90 14.68
CA ILE A 60 4.09 5.90 14.16
C ILE A 60 4.54 4.46 13.99
N HIS A 61 4.90 4.07 12.77
CA HIS A 61 5.49 2.77 12.46
C HIS A 61 7.01 2.89 12.28
N ILE A 62 7.76 2.21 13.16
CA ILE A 62 9.23 2.13 13.07
C ILE A 62 9.60 0.72 12.61
N TYR A 63 10.05 0.60 11.37
CA TYR A 63 10.59 -0.65 10.85
C TYR A 63 12.10 -0.68 11.09
N ILE A 64 12.55 -1.52 12.02
CA ILE A 64 13.99 -1.76 12.22
C ILE A 64 14.42 -2.75 11.14
N LEU A 65 15.17 -2.26 10.15
CA LEU A 65 15.85 -3.11 9.18
C LEU A 65 16.90 -3.94 9.93
N GLN A 66 16.55 -5.20 10.21
CA GLN A 66 17.50 -6.16 10.72
C GLN A 66 18.32 -6.64 9.52
N CYS A 67 19.54 -6.14 9.41
CA CYS A 67 20.52 -6.65 8.45
C CYS A 67 20.80 -8.11 8.83
N LEU A 68 20.32 -9.07 8.02
CA LEU A 68 20.68 -10.48 8.05
C LEU A 68 21.56 -10.79 6.82
#